data_AF-A0A9X1ZE42-F1
#
_entry.id   AF-A0A9X1ZE42-F1
#
_cell.length_a   1.000
_cell.length_b   1.000
_cell.length_c   1.000
_cell.angle_alpha   90.00
_cell.angle_beta   90.00
_cell.angle_gamma   90.00
#
_symmetry.space_group_name_H-M   'P 1'
#
loop_
_entity.id
_entity.type
_entity.pdbx_description
1 polymer ?
#
loop_
_entity_poly.entity_id
_entity_poly.type
_entity_poly.pdbx_seq_one_letter_code
_entity_poly.pdbx_strand_id
1 'polypeptide(L)'
;MNYSTTKIAFSGRMALLAIILSAFAFVGQANAEEFTAKEKAAIAEHHQIIENQMAKTENELESTLQSEFDAQVKNSEQEFMQLACTAHGLDFDNSTGVCFE
;
A
#
# COMPACT_ATOMS: atom_id res chain seq x y z
N MET A 1 -19.45 -10.43 29.57
CA MET A 1 -18.72 -10.74 28.31
C MET A 1 -19.58 -10.27 27.15
N ASN A 2 -19.17 -9.22 26.45
CA ASN A 2 -19.92 -8.64 25.33
C ASN A 2 -19.31 -9.18 24.03
N TYR A 3 -20.00 -10.11 23.36
CA TYR A 3 -19.60 -10.59 22.05
C TYR A 3 -20.09 -9.60 21.00
N SER A 4 -19.16 -8.80 20.45
CA SER A 4 -19.42 -7.98 19.28
C SER A 4 -19.57 -8.91 18.06
N THR A 5 -20.79 -9.26 17.70
CA THR A 5 -21.09 -9.90 16.43
C THR A 5 -21.02 -8.86 15.33
N THR A 6 -19.85 -8.74 14.69
CA THR A 6 -19.68 -7.98 13.45
C THR A 6 -20.61 -8.60 12.41
N LYS A 7 -21.71 -7.91 12.07
CA LYS A 7 -22.62 -8.35 11.02
C LYS A 7 -21.94 -8.12 9.67
N ILE A 8 -21.19 -9.11 9.21
CA ILE A 8 -20.63 -9.12 7.86
C ILE A 8 -21.81 -9.21 6.88
N ALA A 9 -21.96 -8.21 6.02
CA ALA A 9 -23.00 -8.19 5.00
C ALA A 9 -22.73 -9.31 3.98
N PHE A 10 -23.37 -10.46 4.16
CA PHE A 10 -23.28 -11.58 3.23
C PHE A 10 -24.17 -11.29 2.02
N SER A 11 -23.56 -10.80 0.94
CA SER A 11 -24.21 -10.66 -0.36
C SER A 11 -24.02 -11.96 -1.15
N GLY A 12 -25.11 -12.70 -1.37
CA GLY A 12 -25.06 -13.94 -2.16
C GLY A 12 -24.50 -13.76 -3.58
N ARG A 13 -24.57 -12.54 -4.14
CA ARG A 13 -23.92 -12.19 -5.41
C ARG A 13 -22.39 -12.19 -5.30
N MET A 14 -21.83 -11.72 -4.18
CA MET A 14 -20.39 -11.75 -3.93
C MET A 14 -19.90 -13.17 -3.67
N ALA A 15 -20.70 -14.02 -3.02
CA ALA A 15 -20.39 -15.43 -2.85
C ALA A 15 -20.34 -16.18 -4.20
N LEU A 16 -21.28 -15.88 -5.11
CA LEU A 16 -21.30 -16.46 -6.45
C LEU A 16 -20.09 -16.03 -7.28
N LEU A 17 -19.71 -14.75 -7.22
CA LEU A 17 -18.48 -14.25 -7.85
C LEU A 17 -17.24 -14.93 -7.27
N ALA A 18 -17.15 -15.10 -5.94
CA ALA A 18 -16.04 -15.78 -5.30
C ALA A 18 -15.95 -17.26 -5.74
N ILE A 19 -17.08 -17.96 -5.89
CA ILE A 19 -17.13 -19.35 -6.38
C ILE A 19 -16.69 -19.43 -7.85
N ILE A 20 -17.15 -18.50 -8.69
CA ILE A 20 -16.76 -18.45 -10.10
C ILE A 20 -15.25 -18.20 -10.23
N LEU A 21 -14.71 -17.20 -9.51
CA LEU A 21 -13.29 -16.86 -9.54
C LEU A 21 -12.42 -18.01 -9.00
N SER A 22 -12.85 -18.65 -7.92
CA SER A 22 -12.13 -19.81 -7.37
C SER A 22 -12.20 -21.02 -8.30
N ALA A 23 -13.31 -21.26 -8.99
CA ALA A 23 -13.40 -22.34 -10.00
C ALA A 23 -12.41 -22.13 -11.16
N PHE A 24 -12.23 -20.90 -11.64
CA PHE A 24 -11.24 -20.61 -12.69
C PHE A 24 -9.79 -20.83 -12.24
N ALA A 25 -9.48 -20.62 -10.95
CA ALA A 25 -8.14 -20.87 -10.41
C ALA A 25 -7.73 -22.36 -10.45
N PHE A 26 -8.69 -23.29 -10.33
CA PHE A 26 -8.41 -24.73 -10.37
C PHE A 26 -8.44 -25.34 -11.78
N VAL A 27 -9.21 -24.77 -12.71
CA VAL A 27 -9.31 -25.29 -14.08
C VAL A 27 -8.02 -25.07 -14.89
N GLY A 28 -7.22 -24.05 -14.56
CA GLY A 28 -5.99 -23.72 -15.28
C GLY A 28 -4.80 -24.67 -15.06
N GLN A 29 -4.79 -25.48 -14.00
CA GLN A 29 -3.63 -26.32 -13.64
C GLN A 29 -3.72 -27.77 -14.12
N ALA A 30 -4.90 -28.26 -14.52
CA ALA A 30 -5.10 -29.68 -14.81
C ALA A 30 -4.56 -30.14 -16.19
N ASN A 31 -4.31 -29.22 -17.12
CA ASN A 31 -3.87 -29.54 -18.50
C ASN A 31 -2.81 -28.55 -19.03
N ALA A 32 -1.94 -28.02 -18.17
CA ALA A 32 -0.79 -27.27 -18.66
C ALA A 32 0.29 -28.26 -19.10
N GLU A 33 0.64 -28.27 -20.40
CA GLU A 33 1.84 -28.98 -20.85
C GLU A 33 3.06 -28.46 -20.08
N GLU A 34 3.94 -29.37 -19.67
CA GLU A 34 5.16 -28.98 -19.00
C GLU A 34 6.00 -28.13 -19.96
N PHE A 35 6.45 -26.96 -19.49
CA PHE A 35 7.27 -26.07 -20.30
C PHE A 35 8.47 -26.80 -20.89
N THR A 36 8.68 -26.61 -22.19
CA THR A 36 9.89 -27.07 -22.87
C THR A 36 11.12 -26.39 -22.29
N ALA A 37 12.31 -26.97 -22.49
CA ALA A 37 13.56 -26.38 -21.99
C ALA A 37 13.78 -24.93 -22.47
N LYS A 38 13.32 -24.62 -23.68
CA LYS A 38 13.40 -23.26 -24.25
C LYS A 38 12.45 -22.28 -23.55
N GLU A 39 11.26 -22.73 -23.21
CA GLU A 39 10.28 -21.90 -22.47
C GLU A 39 10.72 -21.69 -21.02
N LYS A 40 11.27 -22.71 -20.36
CA LYS A 40 11.86 -22.57 -19.02
C LYS A 40 13.02 -21.57 -19.00
N ALA A 41 13.87 -21.58 -20.04
CA ALA A 41 14.97 -20.61 -20.17
C ALA A 41 14.46 -19.17 -20.38
N ALA A 42 13.43 -18.98 -21.21
CA ALA A 42 12.80 -17.67 -21.40
C ALA A 42 12.10 -17.16 -20.13
N ILE A 43 11.45 -18.04 -19.37
CA ILE A 43 10.85 -17.70 -18.08
C ILE A 43 11.93 -17.28 -17.07
N ALA A 44 13.06 -18.00 -17.03
CA ALA A 44 14.19 -17.67 -16.16
C ALA A 44 14.81 -16.32 -16.52
N GLU A 45 15.00 -16.04 -17.81
CA GLU A 45 15.48 -14.73 -18.30
C GLU A 45 14.53 -13.59 -17.90
N HIS A 46 13.22 -13.79 -18.08
CA HIS A 46 12.22 -12.82 -17.64
C HIS A 46 12.20 -12.60 -16.13
N HIS A 47 12.35 -13.66 -15.32
CA HIS A 47 12.48 -13.53 -13.86
C HIS A 47 13.68 -12.68 -13.47
N GLN A 48 14.83 -12.90 -14.14
CA GLN A 48 16.04 -12.14 -13.87
C GLN A 48 15.88 -10.65 -14.21
N ILE A 49 15.14 -10.31 -15.26
CA ILE A 49 14.79 -8.91 -15.59
C ILE A 49 13.88 -8.31 -14.53
N ILE A 50 12.86 -9.05 -14.09
CA ILE A 50 11.92 -8.61 -13.05
C ILE A 50 12.65 -8.37 -11.73
N GLU A 51 13.51 -9.31 -11.29
CA GLU A 51 14.31 -9.17 -10.08
C GLU A 51 15.20 -7.92 -10.11
N ASN A 52 15.89 -7.69 -11.23
CA ASN A 52 16.73 -6.49 -11.40
C ASN A 52 15.92 -5.19 -11.38
N GLN A 53 14.72 -5.19 -11.96
CA GLN A 53 13.83 -4.03 -11.92
C GLN A 53 13.25 -3.82 -10.52
N MET A 54 12.81 -4.88 -9.84
CA MET A 54 12.29 -4.79 -8.47
C MET A 54 13.34 -4.27 -7.50
N ALA A 55 14.58 -4.76 -7.55
CA ALA A 55 15.65 -4.25 -6.69
C ALA A 55 15.96 -2.75 -6.91
N LYS A 56 15.79 -2.27 -8.15
CA LYS A 56 15.93 -0.84 -8.44
C LYS A 56 14.73 -0.04 -7.93
N THR A 57 13.52 -0.53 -8.17
CA THR A 57 12.28 0.12 -7.76
C THR A 57 12.11 0.12 -6.24
N GLU A 58 12.54 -0.92 -5.51
CA GLU A 58 12.46 -0.98 -4.05
C GLU A 58 13.25 0.15 -3.39
N ASN A 59 14.47 0.44 -3.85
CA ASN A 59 15.27 1.55 -3.33
C ASN A 59 14.63 2.93 -3.63
N GLU A 60 14.11 3.11 -4.85
CA GLU A 60 13.42 4.36 -5.23
C GLU A 60 12.11 4.53 -4.44
N LEU A 61 11.38 3.43 -4.23
CA LEU A 61 10.13 3.39 -3.47
C LEU A 61 10.37 3.69 -1.99
N GLU A 62 11.36 3.07 -1.36
CA GLU A 62 11.71 3.30 0.05
C GLU A 62 12.06 4.78 0.28
N SER A 63 12.91 5.35 -0.58
CA SER A 63 13.28 6.77 -0.47
C SER A 63 12.08 7.71 -0.68
N THR A 64 11.16 7.35 -1.57
CA THR A 64 9.93 8.12 -1.83
C THR A 64 8.98 8.04 -0.63
N LEU A 65 8.74 6.84 -0.08
CA LEU A 65 7.89 6.66 1.10
C LEU A 65 8.44 7.41 2.31
N GLN A 66 9.76 7.35 2.53
CA GLN A 66 10.38 8.05 3.64
C GLN A 66 10.24 9.57 3.50
N SER A 67 10.52 10.11 2.30
CA SER A 67 10.33 11.54 2.01
C SER A 67 8.88 11.99 2.18
N GLU A 68 7.92 11.19 1.70
CA GLU A 68 6.49 11.51 1.83
C GLU A 68 6.02 11.45 3.29
N PHE A 69 6.48 10.45 4.04
CA PHE A 69 6.19 10.33 5.47
C PHE A 69 6.74 11.54 6.25
N ASP A 70 8.00 11.90 6.02
CA ASP A 70 8.63 13.06 6.68
C ASP A 70 7.88 14.37 6.33
N ALA A 71 7.45 14.53 5.08
CA ALA A 71 6.66 15.69 4.67
C ALA A 71 5.29 15.73 5.35
N GLN A 72 4.60 14.60 5.47
CA GLN A 72 3.31 14.51 6.15
C GLN A 72 3.44 14.80 7.65
N VAL A 73 4.45 14.23 8.32
CA VAL A 73 4.73 14.50 9.73
C VAL A 73 4.98 15.99 9.94
N LYS A 74 5.85 16.60 9.13
CA LYS A 74 6.16 18.03 9.23
C LYS A 74 4.93 18.93 9.02
N ASN A 75 4.11 18.64 8.01
CA ASN A 75 2.86 19.38 7.81
C ASN A 75 1.91 19.22 9.00
N SER A 76 1.77 18.00 9.53
CA SER A 76 0.92 17.74 10.69
C SER A 76 1.41 18.47 11.94
N GLU A 77 2.72 18.53 12.18
CA GLU A 77 3.31 19.30 13.27
C GLU A 77 3.04 20.81 13.13
N GLN A 78 3.17 21.35 11.91
CA GLN A 78 2.86 22.76 11.65
C GLN A 78 1.38 23.07 11.87
N GLU A 79 0.47 22.23 11.37
CA GLU A 79 -0.97 22.39 11.61
C GLU A 79 -1.30 22.31 13.11
N PHE A 80 -0.70 21.36 13.82
CA PHE A 80 -0.87 21.21 15.26
C PHE A 80 -0.41 22.47 16.01
N MET A 81 0.78 22.98 15.68
CA MET A 81 1.32 24.18 16.31
C MET A 81 0.48 25.42 16.00
N GLN A 82 0.04 25.58 14.74
CA GLN A 82 -0.88 26.65 14.35
C GLN A 82 -2.16 26.61 15.20
N LEU A 83 -2.81 25.46 15.29
CA LEU A 83 -4.01 25.26 16.10
C LEU A 83 -3.77 25.55 17.59
N ALA A 84 -2.64 25.09 18.13
CA ALA A 84 -2.28 25.29 19.53
C ALA A 84 -2.03 26.77 19.84
N CYS A 85 -1.23 27.48 19.02
CA CYS A 85 -0.99 28.91 19.20
C CYS A 85 -2.32 29.69 19.13
N THR A 86 -3.15 29.43 18.11
CA THR A 86 -4.44 30.11 17.94
C THR A 86 -5.39 29.85 19.10
N ALA A 87 -5.40 28.64 19.68
CA ALA A 87 -6.19 28.32 20.87
C ALA A 87 -5.77 29.14 22.11
N HIS A 88 -4.54 29.62 22.14
CA HIS A 88 -4.00 30.51 23.18
C HIS A 88 -4.04 32.00 22.78
N GLY A 89 -4.65 32.35 21.64
CA GLY A 89 -4.74 33.72 21.14
C GLY A 89 -3.42 34.25 20.58
N LEU A 90 -2.51 33.36 20.20
CA LEU A 90 -1.21 33.66 19.61
C LEU A 90 -1.20 33.28 18.13
N ASP A 91 -0.37 33.95 17.34
CA ASP A 91 -0.11 33.59 15.94
C ASP A 91 1.13 32.70 15.84
N PHE A 92 1.09 31.71 14.94
CA PHE A 92 2.21 30.81 14.70
C PHE A 92 3.09 31.32 13.54
N ASP A 93 4.39 31.49 13.80
CA ASP A 93 5.37 31.80 12.75
C ASP A 93 5.98 30.51 12.19
N ASN A 94 5.57 30.15 10.98
CA ASN A 94 6.09 29.00 10.24
C ASN A 94 7.60 29.05 9.96
N SER A 95 8.22 30.24 9.98
CA SER A 95 9.65 30.40 9.70
C SER A 95 10.54 30.14 10.91
N THR A 96 10.10 30.52 12.10
CA THR A 96 10.84 30.38 13.36
C THR A 96 10.32 29.23 14.24
N GLY A 97 9.13 28.70 13.94
CA GLY A 97 8.50 27.61 14.68
C GLY A 97 8.02 28.01 16.07
N VAL A 98 7.76 29.30 16.31
CA VAL A 98 7.29 29.81 17.61
C VAL A 98 5.93 30.48 17.51
N CYS A 99 5.19 30.46 18.62
CA CYS A 99 4.00 31.29 18.79
C CYS A 99 4.42 32.72 19.20
N PHE A 100 3.76 33.73 18.68
CA PHE A 100 3.97 35.14 19.04
C PHE A 100 2.62 35.85 19.27
N GLU A 101 2.67 36.98 19.98
CA GLU A 101 1.48 37.78 20.34
C GLU A 101 0.83 38.48 19.13
#